data_AF-A0A9N8PLT9-F1
#
_entry.id   AF-A0A9N8PLT9-F1
#
_cell.length_a   1.000
_cell.length_b   1.000
_cell.length_c   1.000
_cell.angle_alpha   90.00
_cell.angle_beta   90.00
_cell.angle_gamma   90.00
#
_symmetry.space_group_name_H-M   'P 1'
#
loop_
_entity.id
_entity.type
_entity.pdbx_description
1 polymer ?
#
loop_
_entity_poly.entity_id
_entity_poly.type
_entity_poly.pdbx_seq_one_letter_code
_entity_poly.pdbx_strand_id
1 'polypeptide(L)'
;MAPSSRAKYRAKQDDVVFTPQERAKLDSFRAERQEAGDHARAKYAQLEKMSRRDAVTKAKLCNTTLEVARDITYAQSEFLSHWQTDVRENPHRSPLETFQLNFQAYIELFPSTSLDDIYDLSFTLRNKGSVGCAKTGRQMVNLCAELGHAEAVIQVVASALRQSETNPSIMRSRPVMIALDRLRTVSKTGNLRAIVMEANVARHANQVNRAITLYEQALDLISKDDGSQMGDKYSKIRDELSSPWIELGFLHHTRGEYVAAMKAYVVGQEQDDPMAYFNLARLDKFMTGGQYTHDWLYNITKAAASGHFIAAFELGEYYANSAAPSEPQTSFLDKLKGFGSFLWKSNLNLNPKANIHHHDAFANKPELRIKLAHQWLWAASVNYYLPASIALAELHLQQFIYPEGTLTKQLDLFGDSTDPTAIVNPLFDPRKAQARLTEVLTACQTITEAKRVSTTNAEYLHTARPWSYHAEILEAIEGKETLQDLKEQAEMIADAAGIDLYSTDELPAGIPRLGILRLHKGTRGEGMCEMPSSTKEQGEEAAKRSG
;
A
#
# COMPACT_ATOMS: atom_id res chain seq x y z
N MET A 1 -8.37 -44.96 9.37
CA MET A 1 -7.85 -43.59 9.63
C MET A 1 -6.56 -43.43 8.85
N ALA A 2 -6.59 -42.68 7.75
CA ALA A 2 -5.40 -42.40 6.96
C ALA A 2 -4.50 -41.40 7.71
N PRO A 3 -3.15 -41.55 7.68
CA PRO A 3 -2.25 -40.58 8.30
C PRO A 3 -2.46 -39.20 7.65
N SER A 4 -2.46 -38.15 8.47
CA SER A 4 -2.62 -36.78 7.98
C SER A 4 -1.56 -36.45 6.92
N SER A 5 -1.97 -35.72 5.88
CA SER A 5 -1.12 -35.27 4.77
C SER A 5 0.14 -34.49 5.24
N ARG A 6 0.12 -33.93 6.45
CA ARG A 6 1.28 -33.30 7.11
C ARG A 6 2.45 -34.26 7.37
N ALA A 7 2.21 -35.54 7.65
CA ALA A 7 3.29 -36.50 7.91
C ALA A 7 4.07 -36.86 6.64
N LYS A 8 3.41 -36.86 5.47
CA LYS A 8 4.06 -37.14 4.17
C LYS A 8 4.91 -35.98 3.66
N TYR A 9 4.61 -34.74 4.07
CA TYR A 9 5.42 -33.56 3.72
C TYR A 9 6.72 -33.47 4.55
N ARG A 10 6.68 -33.87 5.84
CA ARG A 10 7.88 -33.88 6.72
C ARG A 10 9.01 -34.76 6.18
N ALA A 11 8.68 -35.93 5.63
CA ALA A 11 9.66 -36.86 5.08
C ALA A 11 10.45 -36.34 3.86
N LYS A 12 10.04 -35.21 3.24
CA LYS A 12 10.75 -34.59 2.10
C LYS A 12 11.59 -33.36 2.47
N GLN A 13 11.48 -32.84 3.69
CA GLN A 13 12.23 -31.66 4.15
C GLN A 13 13.48 -32.00 4.99
N ASP A 14 13.67 -33.27 5.36
CA ASP A 14 14.69 -33.69 6.34
C ASP A 14 16.07 -34.09 5.77
N ASP A 15 16.35 -33.87 4.48
CA ASP A 15 17.67 -34.21 3.90
C ASP A 15 18.72 -33.09 4.09
N VAL A 16 18.94 -32.68 5.35
CA VAL A 16 20.20 -32.04 5.71
C VAL A 16 21.24 -33.16 5.85
N VAL A 17 22.05 -33.35 4.80
CA VAL A 17 23.10 -34.37 4.78
C VAL A 17 24.26 -33.95 5.69
N PHE A 18 24.26 -34.46 6.92
CA PHE A 18 25.37 -34.29 7.87
C PHE A 18 26.55 -35.19 7.49
N THR A 19 27.75 -34.65 7.57
CA THR A 19 28.98 -35.44 7.50
C THR A 19 29.10 -36.38 8.71
N PRO A 20 29.85 -37.49 8.60
CA PRO A 20 30.05 -38.43 9.72
C PRO A 20 30.62 -37.77 10.99
N GLN A 21 31.45 -36.74 10.84
CA GLN A 21 32.02 -35.98 11.96
C GLN A 21 30.99 -35.07 12.64
N GLU A 22 30.09 -34.46 11.86
CA GLU A 22 28.97 -33.68 12.40
C GLU A 22 27.97 -34.59 13.12
N ARG A 23 27.71 -35.80 12.60
CA ARG A 23 26.89 -36.82 13.27
C ARG A 23 27.48 -37.25 14.62
N ALA A 24 28.78 -37.54 14.68
CA ALA A 24 29.43 -37.95 15.92
C ALA A 24 29.41 -36.85 17.00
N LYS A 25 29.61 -35.58 16.62
CA LYS A 25 29.47 -34.43 17.54
C LYS A 25 28.01 -34.23 17.98
N LEU A 26 27.06 -34.45 17.07
CA LEU A 26 25.63 -34.35 17.37
C LEU A 26 25.21 -35.45 18.36
N ASP A 27 25.73 -36.68 18.19
CA ASP A 27 25.39 -37.83 19.03
C ASP A 27 26.00 -37.73 20.44
N SER A 28 27.22 -37.20 20.61
CA SER A 28 27.78 -36.95 21.95
C SER A 28 27.00 -35.86 22.69
N PHE A 29 26.55 -34.83 21.97
CA PHE A 29 25.75 -33.74 22.53
C PHE A 29 24.30 -34.19 22.86
N ARG A 30 23.74 -35.14 22.09
CA ARG A 30 22.44 -35.78 22.35
C ARG A 30 22.42 -36.57 23.65
N ALA A 31 23.49 -37.32 23.95
CA ALA A 31 23.60 -38.13 25.16
C ALA A 31 23.62 -37.27 26.43
N GLU A 32 24.39 -36.17 26.45
CA GLU A 32 24.40 -35.21 27.58
C GLU A 32 23.06 -34.47 27.75
N ARG A 33 22.27 -34.35 26.67
CA ARG A 33 20.98 -33.63 26.69
C ARG A 33 19.76 -34.50 26.92
N GLN A 34 19.83 -35.81 26.74
CA GLN A 34 18.65 -36.68 26.91
C GLN A 34 18.17 -36.72 28.38
N GLU A 35 19.10 -36.70 29.35
CA GLU A 35 18.76 -36.47 30.78
C GLU A 35 18.19 -35.08 31.05
N ALA A 36 18.68 -34.04 30.35
CA ALA A 36 18.13 -32.68 30.46
C ALA A 36 16.74 -32.55 29.82
N GLY A 37 16.46 -33.32 28.77
CA GLY A 37 15.23 -33.30 27.98
C GLY A 37 14.02 -33.91 28.72
N ASP A 38 14.24 -34.98 29.48
CA ASP A 38 13.16 -35.58 30.30
C ASP A 38 12.83 -34.70 31.51
N HIS A 39 13.84 -34.05 32.10
CA HIS A 39 13.63 -33.03 33.11
C HIS A 39 12.94 -31.76 32.54
N ALA A 40 13.27 -31.36 31.31
CA ALA A 40 12.65 -30.24 30.61
C ALA A 40 11.19 -30.51 30.25
N ARG A 41 10.83 -31.73 29.83
CA ARG A 41 9.43 -32.12 29.52
C ARG A 41 8.52 -32.11 30.77
N ALA A 42 9.01 -32.60 31.92
CA ALA A 42 8.28 -32.50 33.19
C ALA A 42 8.16 -31.05 33.67
N LYS A 43 9.21 -30.24 33.52
CA LYS A 43 9.20 -28.80 33.77
C LYS A 43 8.27 -28.07 32.80
N TYR A 44 8.09 -28.56 31.57
CA TYR A 44 7.25 -27.96 30.55
C TYR A 44 5.75 -28.10 30.83
N ALA A 45 5.30 -29.28 31.26
CA ALA A 45 3.92 -29.48 31.74
C ALA A 45 3.60 -28.59 32.97
N GLN A 46 4.63 -28.25 33.75
CA GLN A 46 4.54 -27.29 34.85
C GLN A 46 4.61 -25.82 34.36
N LEU A 47 5.40 -25.53 33.32
CA LEU A 47 5.56 -24.22 32.69
C LEU A 47 4.38 -23.81 31.81
N GLU A 48 3.64 -24.76 31.24
CA GLU A 48 2.39 -24.52 30.52
C GLU A 48 1.30 -24.05 31.50
N LYS A 49 1.28 -24.60 32.73
CA LYS A 49 0.51 -24.05 33.87
C LYS A 49 1.06 -22.69 34.35
N MET A 50 2.35 -22.42 34.18
CA MET A 50 2.97 -21.09 34.38
C MET A 50 2.96 -20.22 33.12
N SER A 51 2.30 -20.59 32.02
CA SER A 51 2.30 -19.82 30.75
C SER A 51 1.57 -18.48 30.89
N ARG A 52 0.94 -18.27 32.05
CA ARG A 52 0.61 -16.95 32.63
C ARG A 52 1.80 -16.27 33.33
N ARG A 53 3.04 -16.49 32.90
CA ARG A 53 4.17 -15.67 33.34
C ARG A 53 3.87 -14.27 32.84
N ASP A 54 3.82 -13.33 33.77
CA ASP A 54 3.56 -11.92 33.48
C ASP A 54 4.48 -11.46 32.34
N ALA A 55 3.93 -10.68 31.40
CA ALA A 55 4.65 -10.09 30.29
C ALA A 55 5.93 -9.38 30.77
N VAL A 56 5.96 -8.87 32.01
CA VAL A 56 7.16 -8.31 32.65
C VAL A 56 8.31 -9.31 32.72
N THR A 57 8.03 -10.58 33.05
CA THR A 57 9.06 -11.63 33.13
C THR A 57 9.61 -11.95 31.75
N LYS A 58 8.73 -12.10 30.74
CA LYS A 58 9.13 -12.32 29.34
C LYS A 58 9.96 -11.14 28.80
N ALA A 59 9.53 -9.91 29.09
CA ALA A 59 10.24 -8.68 28.71
C ALA A 59 11.66 -8.65 29.29
N LYS A 60 11.80 -8.95 30.58
CA LYS A 60 13.10 -9.01 31.26
C LYS A 60 14.00 -10.12 30.71
N LEU A 61 13.44 -11.32 30.49
CA LEU A 61 14.16 -12.49 29.99
C LEU A 61 14.75 -12.27 28.59
N CYS A 62 13.98 -11.63 27.72
CA CYS A 62 14.34 -11.39 26.31
C CYS A 62 15.00 -10.02 26.06
N ASN A 63 15.18 -9.21 27.11
CA ASN A 63 15.59 -7.82 27.01
C ASN A 63 14.77 -7.04 25.95
N THR A 64 13.43 -7.15 26.02
CA THR A 64 12.49 -6.60 25.04
C THR A 64 11.41 -5.74 25.70
N THR A 65 10.55 -5.10 24.90
CA THR A 65 9.45 -4.27 25.39
C THR A 65 8.32 -5.14 25.98
N LEU A 66 7.49 -4.53 26.84
CA LEU A 66 6.33 -5.20 27.41
C LEU A 66 5.31 -5.60 26.32
N GLU A 67 5.18 -4.79 25.27
CA GLU A 67 4.28 -5.08 24.14
C GLU A 67 4.72 -6.33 23.37
N VAL A 68 6.00 -6.43 22.99
CA VAL A 68 6.54 -7.65 22.38
C VAL A 68 6.31 -8.86 23.29
N ALA A 69 6.60 -8.71 24.58
CA ALA A 69 6.48 -9.79 25.55
C ALA A 69 5.03 -10.31 25.72
N ARG A 70 4.02 -9.46 25.49
CA ARG A 70 2.60 -9.88 25.51
C ARG A 70 2.25 -10.76 24.32
N ASP A 71 2.83 -10.48 23.16
CA ASP A 71 2.43 -11.10 21.90
C ASP A 71 3.25 -12.34 21.52
N ILE A 72 4.45 -12.50 22.08
CA ILE A 72 5.26 -13.68 21.84
C ILE A 72 4.86 -14.85 22.75
N THR A 73 4.92 -16.06 22.20
CA THR A 73 4.73 -17.28 22.97
C THR A 73 5.87 -17.49 23.97
N TYR A 74 5.63 -18.30 24.99
CA TYR A 74 6.69 -18.65 25.94
C TYR A 74 7.88 -19.32 25.23
N ALA A 75 7.58 -20.22 24.30
CA ALA A 75 8.60 -20.89 23.50
C ALA A 75 9.45 -19.86 22.72
N GLN A 76 8.82 -18.91 22.03
CA GLN A 76 9.54 -17.85 21.30
C GLN A 76 10.42 -17.01 22.24
N SER A 77 9.95 -16.74 23.46
CA SER A 77 10.73 -16.00 24.46
C SER A 77 11.97 -16.77 24.94
N GLU A 78 11.86 -18.08 25.14
CA GLU A 78 12.99 -18.95 25.51
C GLU A 78 14.01 -19.02 24.37
N PHE A 79 13.57 -19.18 23.13
CA PHE A 79 14.46 -19.15 21.97
C PHE A 79 15.22 -17.82 21.87
N LEU A 80 14.51 -16.69 21.95
CA LEU A 80 15.11 -15.36 21.86
C LEU A 80 16.16 -15.14 22.94
N SER A 81 15.86 -15.53 24.18
CA SER A 81 16.77 -15.36 25.31
C SER A 81 18.03 -16.20 25.18
N HIS A 82 17.89 -17.49 24.85
CA HIS A 82 19.04 -18.38 24.65
C HIS A 82 19.90 -17.93 23.48
N TRP A 83 19.29 -17.63 22.33
CA TRP A 83 20.04 -17.17 21.16
C TRP A 83 20.80 -15.85 21.43
N GLN A 84 20.18 -14.87 22.09
CA GLN A 84 20.86 -13.63 22.47
C GLN A 84 22.00 -13.84 23.47
N THR A 85 21.84 -14.78 24.39
CA THR A 85 22.88 -15.13 25.37
C THR A 85 24.06 -15.79 24.66
N ASP A 86 23.80 -16.79 23.82
CA ASP A 86 24.84 -17.49 23.06
C ASP A 86 25.60 -16.56 22.13
N VAL A 87 24.93 -15.63 21.44
CA VAL A 87 25.59 -14.62 20.59
C VAL A 87 26.53 -13.73 21.39
N ARG A 88 26.17 -13.42 22.64
CA ARG A 88 26.98 -12.57 23.54
C ARG A 88 28.16 -13.33 24.13
N GLU A 89 27.95 -14.58 24.52
CA GLU A 89 28.97 -15.43 25.14
C GLU A 89 29.96 -15.99 24.11
N ASN A 90 29.54 -16.12 22.84
CA ASN A 90 30.34 -16.70 21.77
C ASN A 90 30.51 -15.73 20.58
N PRO A 91 31.13 -14.55 20.78
CA PRO A 91 31.21 -13.51 19.75
C PRO A 91 32.03 -13.91 18.51
N HIS A 92 32.85 -14.96 18.60
CA HIS A 92 33.66 -15.48 17.49
C HIS A 92 32.90 -16.45 16.58
N ARG A 93 31.77 -17.01 17.04
CA ARG A 93 30.95 -17.90 16.20
C ARG A 93 30.17 -17.08 15.19
N SER A 94 29.96 -17.64 14.01
CA SER A 94 29.12 -16.97 13.02
C SER A 94 27.67 -16.88 13.55
N PRO A 95 26.96 -15.77 13.33
CA PRO A 95 25.57 -15.65 13.77
C PRO A 95 24.66 -16.76 13.20
N LEU A 96 24.95 -17.26 11.99
CA LEU A 96 24.23 -18.37 11.37
C LEU A 96 24.42 -19.67 12.14
N GLU A 97 25.67 -20.02 12.46
CA GLU A 97 25.98 -21.24 13.22
C GLU A 97 25.31 -21.21 14.60
N THR A 98 25.42 -20.08 15.33
CA THR A 98 24.77 -19.92 16.62
C THR A 98 23.25 -20.03 16.51
N PHE A 99 22.65 -19.43 15.47
CA PHE A 99 21.22 -19.51 15.22
C PHE A 99 20.77 -20.95 14.90
N GLN A 100 21.51 -21.67 14.04
CA GLN A 100 21.21 -23.07 13.69
C GLN A 100 21.26 -23.99 14.91
N LEU A 101 22.30 -23.86 15.73
CA LEU A 101 22.45 -24.65 16.97
C LEU A 101 21.30 -24.39 17.95
N ASN A 102 20.95 -23.12 18.15
CA ASN A 102 19.83 -22.73 19.01
C ASN A 102 18.50 -23.19 18.43
N PHE A 103 18.29 -23.06 17.13
CA PHE A 103 17.04 -23.46 16.48
C PHE A 103 16.84 -24.97 16.52
N GLN A 104 17.90 -25.76 16.27
CA GLN A 104 17.85 -27.22 16.40
C GLN A 104 17.53 -27.65 17.84
N ALA A 105 18.21 -27.07 18.82
CA ALA A 105 17.92 -27.31 20.24
C ALA A 105 16.48 -26.95 20.60
N TYR A 106 15.98 -25.87 20.00
CA TYR A 106 14.64 -25.37 20.23
C TYR A 106 13.57 -26.27 19.60
N ILE A 107 13.78 -26.82 18.41
CA ILE A 107 12.90 -27.85 17.83
C ILE A 107 12.86 -29.11 18.70
N GLU A 108 13.99 -29.53 19.27
CA GLU A 108 14.05 -30.71 20.15
C GLU A 108 13.22 -30.53 21.42
N LEU A 109 13.28 -29.33 22.01
CA LEU A 109 12.48 -28.97 23.19
C LEU A 109 11.01 -28.71 22.85
N PHE A 110 10.73 -28.20 21.65
CA PHE A 110 9.42 -27.81 21.18
C PHE A 110 9.15 -28.40 19.78
N PRO A 111 8.78 -29.69 19.68
CA PRO A 111 8.65 -30.38 18.39
C PRO A 111 7.55 -29.84 17.46
N SER A 112 6.68 -28.97 17.97
CA SER A 112 5.68 -28.25 17.19
C SER A 112 6.20 -26.98 16.52
N THR A 113 7.36 -26.48 16.97
CA THR A 113 7.97 -25.25 16.45
C THR A 113 8.54 -25.47 15.06
N SER A 114 8.41 -24.44 14.23
CA SER A 114 8.91 -24.33 12.88
C SER A 114 9.72 -23.04 12.68
N LEU A 115 10.34 -22.88 11.49
CA LEU A 115 10.96 -21.61 11.12
C LEU A 115 9.93 -20.47 11.04
N ASP A 116 8.67 -20.77 10.73
CA ASP A 116 7.58 -19.79 10.69
C ASP A 116 7.39 -19.13 12.06
N ASP A 117 7.51 -19.90 13.16
CA ASP A 117 7.39 -19.36 14.52
C ASP A 117 8.52 -18.37 14.84
N ILE A 118 9.73 -18.61 14.33
CA ILE A 118 10.86 -17.69 14.51
C ILE A 118 10.74 -16.47 13.58
N TYR A 119 10.21 -16.66 12.37
CA TYR A 119 9.91 -15.57 11.46
C TYR A 119 8.81 -14.66 12.03
N ASP A 120 7.73 -15.20 12.59
CA ASP A 120 6.68 -14.44 13.27
C ASP A 120 7.23 -13.64 14.46
N LEU A 121 8.12 -14.24 15.26
CA LEU A 121 8.84 -13.54 16.34
C LEU A 121 9.61 -12.33 15.80
N SER A 122 10.28 -12.47 14.65
CA SER A 122 11.01 -11.38 14.01
C SER A 122 10.10 -10.20 13.62
N PHE A 123 8.85 -10.48 13.24
CA PHE A 123 7.86 -9.47 12.91
C PHE A 123 7.40 -8.70 14.16
N THR A 124 7.06 -9.43 15.22
CA THR A 124 6.69 -8.82 16.51
C THR A 124 7.80 -7.92 17.06
N LEU A 125 9.06 -8.37 17.01
CA LEU A 125 10.22 -7.58 17.44
C LEU A 125 10.40 -6.28 16.65
N ARG A 126 10.12 -6.29 15.35
CA ARG A 126 10.27 -5.11 14.49
C ARG A 126 9.17 -4.08 14.67
N ASN A 127 7.94 -4.53 14.93
CA ASN A 127 6.78 -3.64 14.95
C ASN A 127 6.44 -3.10 16.33
N LYS A 128 6.74 -3.85 17.40
CA LYS A 128 6.35 -3.52 18.78
C LYS A 128 7.55 -3.35 19.72
N GLY A 129 8.75 -3.63 19.23
CA GLY A 129 9.98 -3.59 20.00
C GLY A 129 10.65 -2.21 20.00
N SER A 130 11.70 -2.08 20.83
CA SER A 130 12.60 -0.92 20.78
C SER A 130 13.44 -0.94 19.49
N VAL A 131 14.18 0.14 19.22
CA VAL A 131 15.13 0.20 18.07
C VAL A 131 16.10 -0.99 18.08
N GLY A 132 16.57 -1.40 19.27
CA GLY A 132 17.41 -2.59 19.44
C GLY A 132 16.69 -3.89 19.07
N CYS A 133 15.44 -4.05 19.51
CA CYS A 133 14.60 -5.19 19.14
C CYS A 133 14.36 -5.25 17.63
N ALA A 134 14.12 -4.11 16.98
CA ALA A 134 13.95 -4.05 15.54
C ALA A 134 15.22 -4.45 14.78
N LYS A 135 16.41 -4.09 15.29
CA LYS A 135 17.69 -4.58 14.76
C LYS A 135 17.82 -6.09 14.89
N THR A 136 17.48 -6.65 16.05
CA THR A 136 17.46 -8.09 16.29
C THR A 136 16.46 -8.80 15.37
N GLY A 137 15.25 -8.28 15.22
CA GLY A 137 14.25 -8.83 14.31
C GLY A 137 14.72 -8.84 12.85
N ARG A 138 15.37 -7.76 12.36
CA ARG A 138 15.98 -7.75 11.02
C ARG A 138 17.08 -8.81 10.86
N GLN A 139 17.92 -8.99 11.89
CA GLN A 139 18.94 -10.04 11.88
C GLN A 139 18.31 -11.43 11.82
N MET A 140 17.24 -11.69 12.58
CA MET A 140 16.50 -12.96 12.52
C MET A 140 15.92 -13.24 11.14
N VAL A 141 15.35 -12.22 10.46
CA VAL A 141 14.85 -12.39 9.08
C VAL A 141 15.96 -12.84 8.14
N ASN A 142 17.14 -12.20 8.19
CA ASN A 142 18.28 -12.60 7.35
C ASN A 142 18.70 -14.06 7.62
N LEU A 143 18.76 -14.45 8.89
CA LEU A 143 19.12 -15.81 9.28
C LEU A 143 18.07 -16.85 8.83
N CYS A 144 16.78 -16.55 8.98
CA CYS A 144 15.70 -17.38 8.45
C CYS A 144 15.80 -17.52 6.91
N ALA A 145 16.16 -16.44 6.21
CA ALA A 145 16.35 -16.46 4.76
C ALA A 145 17.53 -17.35 4.35
N GLU A 146 18.66 -17.29 5.06
CA GLU A 146 19.83 -18.16 4.81
C GLU A 146 19.49 -19.66 5.00
N LEU A 147 18.59 -19.96 5.94
CA LEU A 147 18.02 -21.29 6.18
C LEU A 147 16.91 -21.70 5.19
N GLY A 148 16.57 -20.84 4.23
CA GLY A 148 15.63 -21.16 3.16
C GLY A 148 14.15 -20.96 3.51
N HIS A 149 13.83 -20.22 4.58
CA HIS A 149 12.44 -19.84 4.86
C HIS A 149 11.91 -18.90 3.76
N ALA A 150 10.89 -19.36 3.02
CA ALA A 150 10.40 -18.71 1.79
C ALA A 150 10.07 -17.23 1.97
N GLU A 151 9.28 -16.89 2.98
CA GLU A 151 8.85 -15.51 3.24
C GLU A 151 9.99 -14.61 3.72
N ALA A 152 10.95 -15.17 4.45
CA ALA A 152 12.12 -14.43 4.88
C ALA A 152 12.99 -14.09 3.67
N VAL A 153 13.17 -15.06 2.76
CA VAL A 153 13.87 -14.85 1.48
C VAL A 153 13.20 -13.75 0.66
N ILE A 154 11.87 -13.84 0.46
CA ILE A 154 11.09 -12.83 -0.26
C ILE A 154 11.26 -11.45 0.40
N GLN A 155 11.17 -11.37 1.72
CA GLN A 155 11.30 -10.12 2.46
C GLN A 155 12.69 -9.49 2.36
N VAL A 156 13.77 -10.29 2.43
CA VAL A 156 15.14 -9.79 2.26
C VAL A 156 15.33 -9.23 0.86
N VAL A 157 14.87 -9.95 -0.17
CA VAL A 157 14.98 -9.50 -1.56
C VAL A 157 14.12 -8.26 -1.81
N ALA A 158 12.88 -8.22 -1.32
CA ALA A 158 12.00 -7.05 -1.42
C ALA A 158 12.64 -5.80 -0.80
N SER A 159 13.23 -5.95 0.39
CA SER A 159 13.92 -4.86 1.06
C SER A 159 15.14 -4.38 0.27
N ALA A 160 15.86 -5.29 -0.38
CA ALA A 160 17.02 -4.95 -1.19
C ALA A 160 16.61 -4.23 -2.49
N LEU A 161 15.53 -4.65 -3.14
CA LEU A 161 14.98 -3.99 -4.33
C LEU A 161 14.48 -2.57 -4.03
N ARG A 162 13.83 -2.33 -2.88
CA ARG A 162 13.47 -0.96 -2.50
C ARG A 162 14.68 -0.07 -2.20
N GLN A 163 15.75 -0.66 -1.69
CA GLN A 163 16.97 0.07 -1.36
C GLN A 163 17.92 0.23 -2.54
N SER A 164 17.77 -0.52 -3.63
CA SER A 164 18.70 -0.50 -4.75
C SER A 164 18.64 0.82 -5.53
N GLU A 165 17.53 1.54 -5.49
CA GLU A 165 17.39 2.86 -6.10
C GLU A 165 18.30 3.90 -5.44
N THR A 166 18.41 3.86 -4.12
CA THR A 166 19.26 4.78 -3.34
C THR A 166 20.66 4.23 -3.07
N ASN A 167 20.79 2.90 -3.04
CA ASN A 167 22.03 2.18 -2.80
C ASN A 167 22.14 0.93 -3.70
N PRO A 168 22.57 1.07 -4.96
CA PRO A 168 22.67 -0.05 -5.90
C PRO A 168 23.58 -1.19 -5.43
N SER A 169 24.54 -0.90 -4.53
CA SER A 169 25.47 -1.90 -4.00
C SER A 169 24.80 -2.92 -3.08
N ILE A 170 23.61 -2.60 -2.52
CA ILE A 170 22.89 -3.48 -1.59
C ILE A 170 22.56 -4.84 -2.21
N MET A 171 22.27 -4.87 -3.52
CA MET A 171 21.98 -6.09 -4.27
C MET A 171 23.16 -7.05 -4.36
N ARG A 172 24.39 -6.54 -4.16
CA ARG A 172 25.63 -7.33 -4.15
C ARG A 172 26.06 -7.71 -2.74
N SER A 173 25.32 -7.29 -1.71
CA SER A 173 25.62 -7.68 -0.33
C SER A 173 25.46 -9.20 -0.17
N ARG A 174 26.32 -9.81 0.66
CA ARG A 174 26.32 -11.27 0.88
C ARG A 174 24.93 -11.81 1.30
N PRO A 175 24.20 -11.21 2.26
CA PRO A 175 22.88 -11.70 2.65
C PRO A 175 21.87 -11.70 1.49
N VAL A 176 21.90 -10.66 0.65
CA VAL A 176 21.00 -10.54 -0.50
C VAL A 176 21.37 -11.54 -1.59
N MET A 177 22.67 -11.73 -1.88
CA MET A 177 23.13 -12.74 -2.83
C MET A 177 22.69 -14.16 -2.43
N ILE A 178 22.80 -14.50 -1.14
CA ILE A 178 22.30 -15.78 -0.61
C ILE A 178 20.78 -15.86 -0.77
N ALA A 179 20.04 -14.81 -0.39
CA ALA A 179 18.60 -14.77 -0.53
C ALA A 179 18.14 -14.89 -2.00
N LEU A 180 18.84 -14.29 -2.96
CA LEU A 180 18.56 -14.43 -4.39
C LEU A 180 18.74 -15.86 -4.91
N ASP A 181 19.77 -16.57 -4.43
CA ASP A 181 19.96 -17.98 -4.77
C ASP A 181 18.85 -18.86 -4.17
N ARG A 182 18.50 -18.61 -2.90
CA ARG A 182 17.37 -19.28 -2.24
C ARG A 182 16.05 -18.98 -2.92
N LEU A 183 15.83 -17.74 -3.38
CA LEU A 183 14.60 -17.32 -4.04
C LEU A 183 14.33 -18.16 -5.28
N ARG A 184 15.34 -18.40 -6.11
CA ARG A 184 15.23 -19.27 -7.29
C ARG A 184 14.87 -20.71 -6.92
N THR A 185 15.40 -21.20 -5.79
CA THR A 185 15.10 -22.53 -5.29
C THR A 185 13.64 -22.63 -4.82
N VAL A 186 13.17 -21.63 -4.07
CA VAL A 186 11.79 -21.55 -3.57
C VAL A 186 10.79 -21.32 -4.71
N SER A 187 11.12 -20.48 -5.69
CA SER A 187 10.29 -20.25 -6.89
C SER A 187 10.05 -21.55 -7.67
N LYS A 188 11.08 -22.39 -7.83
CA LYS A 188 10.97 -23.71 -8.48
C LYS A 188 10.05 -24.69 -7.76
N THR A 189 9.74 -24.50 -6.47
CA THR A 189 8.79 -25.37 -5.76
C THR A 189 7.33 -25.03 -6.08
N GLY A 190 7.08 -24.00 -6.89
CA GLY A 190 5.75 -23.51 -7.22
C GLY A 190 5.20 -22.51 -6.20
N ASN A 191 6.02 -21.99 -5.29
CA ASN A 191 5.59 -20.93 -4.38
C ASN A 191 5.28 -19.65 -5.17
N LEU A 192 3.99 -19.27 -5.21
CA LEU A 192 3.49 -18.15 -6.00
C LEU A 192 4.25 -16.85 -5.70
N ARG A 193 4.38 -16.46 -4.43
CA ARG A 193 5.01 -15.20 -4.04
C ARG A 193 6.50 -15.17 -4.37
N ALA A 194 7.20 -16.30 -4.28
CA ALA A 194 8.59 -16.41 -4.69
C ALA A 194 8.76 -16.28 -6.21
N ILE A 195 7.83 -16.83 -7.02
CA ILE A 195 7.82 -16.65 -8.48
C ILE A 195 7.64 -15.17 -8.82
N VAL A 196 6.68 -14.49 -8.19
CA VAL A 196 6.44 -13.04 -8.39
C VAL A 196 7.65 -12.21 -7.98
N MET A 197 8.28 -12.53 -6.84
CA MET A 197 9.49 -11.84 -6.42
C MET A 197 10.69 -12.11 -7.36
N GLU A 198 10.82 -13.32 -7.91
CA GLU A 198 11.84 -13.61 -8.93
C GLU A 198 11.58 -12.80 -10.22
N ALA A 199 10.32 -12.63 -10.60
CA ALA A 199 9.92 -11.78 -11.72
C ALA A 199 10.29 -10.30 -11.46
N ASN A 200 10.05 -9.78 -10.25
CA ASN A 200 10.47 -8.44 -9.83
C ASN A 200 11.99 -8.25 -9.96
N VAL A 201 12.78 -9.24 -9.51
CA VAL A 201 14.25 -9.23 -9.66
C VAL A 201 14.64 -9.23 -11.14
N ALA A 202 14.00 -10.06 -11.96
CA ALA A 202 14.25 -10.10 -13.40
C ALA A 202 13.92 -8.75 -14.07
N ARG A 203 12.81 -8.11 -13.70
CA ARG A 203 12.43 -6.77 -14.16
C ARG A 203 13.48 -5.74 -13.78
N HIS A 204 13.87 -5.69 -12.50
CA HIS A 204 14.90 -4.78 -11.99
C HIS A 204 16.26 -4.98 -12.69
N ALA A 205 16.59 -6.22 -13.07
CA ALA A 205 17.79 -6.55 -13.85
C ALA A 205 17.64 -6.32 -15.37
N ASN A 206 16.56 -5.66 -15.81
CA ASN A 206 16.22 -5.44 -17.22
C ASN A 206 16.08 -6.72 -18.06
N GLN A 207 15.77 -7.85 -17.43
CA GLN A 207 15.49 -9.14 -18.08
C GLN A 207 14.00 -9.28 -18.39
N VAL A 208 13.45 -8.35 -19.17
CA VAL A 208 12.00 -8.16 -19.31
C VAL A 208 11.26 -9.42 -19.79
N ASN A 209 11.82 -10.17 -20.77
CA ASN A 209 11.20 -11.41 -21.25
C ASN A 209 11.09 -12.48 -20.15
N ARG A 210 12.13 -12.60 -19.31
CA ARG A 210 12.11 -13.54 -18.19
C ARG A 210 11.08 -13.11 -17.14
N ALA A 211 10.98 -11.82 -16.86
CA ALA A 211 9.98 -11.30 -15.93
C ALA A 211 8.56 -11.63 -16.42
N ILE A 212 8.27 -11.41 -17.71
CA ILE A 212 6.98 -11.77 -18.32
C ILE A 212 6.68 -13.26 -18.13
N THR A 213 7.60 -14.16 -18.50
CA THR A 213 7.39 -15.61 -18.35
C THR A 213 7.11 -16.02 -16.90
N LEU A 214 7.81 -15.42 -15.94
CA LEU A 214 7.58 -15.70 -14.51
C LEU A 214 6.23 -15.16 -14.03
N TYR A 215 5.82 -13.96 -14.47
CA TYR A 215 4.49 -13.45 -14.14
C TYR A 215 3.36 -14.25 -14.79
N GLU A 216 3.50 -14.66 -16.06
CA GLU A 216 2.56 -15.55 -16.72
C GLU A 216 2.43 -16.88 -15.96
N GLN A 217 3.56 -17.46 -15.53
CA GLN A 217 3.56 -18.64 -14.69
C GLN A 217 2.82 -18.41 -13.36
N ALA A 218 2.98 -17.23 -12.73
CA ALA A 218 2.27 -16.87 -11.51
C ALA A 218 0.75 -16.75 -11.75
N LEU A 219 0.31 -16.11 -12.84
CA LEU A 219 -1.10 -16.00 -13.20
C LEU A 219 -1.72 -17.37 -13.54
N ASP A 220 -0.98 -18.24 -14.19
CA ASP A 220 -1.39 -19.62 -14.45
C ASP A 220 -1.64 -20.41 -13.16
N LEU A 221 -0.82 -20.18 -12.12
CA LEU A 221 -1.02 -20.79 -10.80
C LEU A 221 -2.25 -20.23 -10.10
N ILE A 222 -2.43 -18.90 -10.13
CA ILE A 222 -3.62 -18.23 -9.55
C ILE A 222 -4.90 -18.73 -10.21
N SER A 223 -4.91 -18.87 -11.54
CA SER A 223 -6.08 -19.31 -12.31
C SER A 223 -6.45 -20.77 -12.06
N LYS A 224 -5.47 -21.59 -11.65
CA LYS A 224 -5.64 -23.01 -11.31
C LYS A 224 -5.96 -23.24 -9.84
N ASP A 225 -5.73 -22.25 -8.99
CA ASP A 225 -6.07 -22.33 -7.58
C ASP A 225 -7.58 -22.13 -7.42
N ASP A 226 -8.29 -23.23 -7.19
CA ASP A 226 -9.72 -23.25 -6.87
C ASP A 226 -10.01 -22.82 -5.41
N GLY A 227 -9.00 -22.24 -4.74
CA GLY A 227 -9.04 -21.86 -3.33
C GLY A 227 -8.85 -23.05 -2.38
N SER A 228 -8.48 -24.24 -2.89
CA SER A 228 -8.34 -25.45 -2.09
C SER A 228 -6.94 -25.74 -1.58
N GLN A 229 -5.93 -24.88 -1.84
CA GLN A 229 -4.61 -24.98 -1.18
C GLN A 229 -4.66 -24.61 0.31
N MET A 230 -5.33 -25.46 1.09
CA MET A 230 -5.29 -25.51 2.55
C MET A 230 -3.86 -25.87 3.01
N GLY A 231 -2.99 -24.87 3.16
CA GLY A 231 -1.66 -25.16 3.71
C GLY A 231 -0.72 -23.97 3.85
N ASP A 232 -0.75 -23.02 2.91
CA ASP A 232 0.14 -21.87 3.00
C ASP A 232 -0.52 -20.75 3.82
N LYS A 233 -0.02 -20.54 5.04
CA LYS A 233 -0.46 -19.46 5.95
C LYS A 233 -0.31 -18.08 5.29
N TYR A 234 0.61 -17.95 4.35
CA TYR A 234 0.96 -16.70 3.69
C TYR A 234 0.22 -16.49 2.35
N SER A 235 -0.50 -17.49 1.84
CA SER A 235 -1.33 -17.38 0.62
C SER A 235 -2.40 -16.28 0.69
N LYS A 236 -2.87 -15.96 1.91
CA LYS A 236 -3.88 -14.94 2.16
C LYS A 236 -3.32 -13.53 2.31
N ILE A 237 -2.00 -13.37 2.36
CA ILE A 237 -1.36 -12.06 2.48
C ILE A 237 -1.43 -11.38 1.11
N ARG A 238 -2.44 -10.52 0.96
CA ARG A 238 -2.58 -9.55 -0.14
C ARG A 238 -1.67 -8.35 0.16
N ASP A 239 -0.37 -8.48 -0.11
CA ASP A 239 0.61 -7.39 -0.02
C ASP A 239 0.98 -6.89 -1.42
N GLU A 240 1.61 -5.72 -1.58
CA GLU A 240 1.97 -5.13 -2.89
C GLU A 240 2.80 -6.08 -3.79
N LEU A 241 3.51 -7.02 -3.18
CA LEU A 241 4.24 -8.09 -3.84
C LEU A 241 3.34 -9.22 -4.41
N SER A 242 2.01 -9.08 -4.33
CA SER A 242 1.02 -10.12 -4.66
C SER A 242 0.13 -9.81 -5.86
N SER A 243 0.37 -8.70 -6.58
CA SER A 243 -0.42 -8.33 -7.76
C SER A 243 0.36 -8.50 -9.09
N PRO A 244 0.78 -9.73 -9.47
CA PRO A 244 1.55 -9.97 -10.69
C PRO A 244 0.82 -9.52 -11.97
N TRP A 245 -0.50 -9.45 -11.95
CA TRP A 245 -1.30 -8.92 -13.06
C TRP A 245 -1.06 -7.43 -13.33
N ILE A 246 -0.75 -6.63 -12.29
CA ILE A 246 -0.45 -5.20 -12.46
C ILE A 246 0.88 -5.04 -13.18
N GLU A 247 1.92 -5.70 -12.67
CA GLU A 247 3.27 -5.66 -13.22
C GLU A 247 3.33 -6.25 -14.64
N LEU A 248 2.69 -7.40 -14.87
CA LEU A 248 2.61 -8.00 -16.20
C LEU A 248 1.85 -7.11 -17.19
N GLY A 249 0.71 -6.56 -16.75
CA GLY A 249 -0.08 -5.65 -17.56
C GLY A 249 0.71 -4.41 -17.97
N PHE A 250 1.48 -3.84 -17.04
CA PHE A 250 2.37 -2.71 -17.31
C PHE A 250 3.48 -3.08 -18.31
N LEU A 251 4.13 -4.23 -18.16
CA LEU A 251 5.16 -4.70 -19.10
C LEU A 251 4.61 -4.91 -20.52
N HIS A 252 3.43 -5.49 -20.67
CA HIS A 252 2.79 -5.61 -21.98
C HIS A 252 2.37 -4.24 -22.55
N HIS A 253 1.83 -3.35 -21.71
CA HIS A 253 1.43 -2.00 -22.12
C HIS A 253 2.62 -1.20 -22.67
N THR A 254 3.76 -1.22 -21.97
CA THR A 254 4.99 -0.52 -22.41
C THR A 254 5.58 -1.07 -23.71
N ARG A 255 5.25 -2.32 -24.08
CA ARG A 255 5.61 -2.93 -25.37
C ARG A 255 4.60 -2.67 -26.50
N GLY A 256 3.48 -2.02 -26.21
CA GLY A 256 2.37 -1.88 -27.15
C GLY A 256 1.53 -3.14 -27.32
N GLU A 257 1.70 -4.14 -26.44
CA GLU A 257 0.96 -5.41 -26.46
C GLU A 257 -0.36 -5.26 -25.68
N TYR A 258 -1.20 -4.30 -26.07
CA TYR A 258 -2.37 -3.87 -25.29
C TYR A 258 -3.37 -4.99 -24.98
N VAL A 259 -3.56 -5.94 -25.91
CA VAL A 259 -4.45 -7.10 -25.68
C VAL A 259 -3.90 -8.01 -24.57
N ALA A 260 -2.58 -8.21 -24.52
CA ALA A 260 -1.94 -9.00 -23.46
C ALA A 260 -2.00 -8.25 -22.13
N ALA A 261 -1.80 -6.93 -22.15
CA ALA A 261 -1.96 -6.07 -20.97
C ALA A 261 -3.38 -6.17 -20.38
N MET A 262 -4.39 -6.06 -21.24
CA MET A 262 -5.80 -6.19 -20.85
C MET A 262 -6.08 -7.56 -20.23
N LYS A 263 -5.57 -8.65 -20.82
CA LYS A 263 -5.74 -10.01 -20.26
C LYS A 263 -5.15 -10.12 -18.86
N ALA A 264 -3.95 -9.58 -18.64
CA ALA A 264 -3.33 -9.59 -17.31
C ALA A 264 -4.22 -8.84 -16.31
N TYR A 265 -4.63 -7.60 -16.61
CA TYR A 265 -5.47 -6.83 -15.69
C TYR A 265 -6.86 -7.46 -15.44
N VAL A 266 -7.45 -8.16 -16.41
CA VAL A 266 -8.72 -8.89 -16.21
C VAL A 266 -8.58 -9.97 -15.13
N VAL A 267 -7.42 -10.64 -15.01
CA VAL A 267 -7.19 -11.57 -13.90
C VAL A 267 -7.23 -10.84 -12.55
N GLY A 268 -6.63 -9.64 -12.47
CA GLY A 268 -6.74 -8.80 -11.27
C GLY A 268 -8.16 -8.34 -10.97
N GLN A 269 -8.94 -8.07 -12.01
CA GLN A 269 -10.36 -7.75 -11.90
C GLN A 269 -11.16 -8.91 -11.28
N GLU A 270 -10.86 -10.15 -11.67
CA GLU A 270 -11.46 -11.36 -11.09
C GLU A 270 -11.10 -11.55 -9.61
N GLN A 271 -9.95 -11.03 -9.18
CA GLN A 271 -9.52 -10.99 -7.77
C GLN A 271 -10.04 -9.77 -6.99
N ASP A 272 -10.85 -8.92 -7.63
CA ASP A 272 -11.39 -7.68 -7.10
C ASP A 272 -10.31 -6.65 -6.68
N ASP A 273 -9.20 -6.60 -7.43
CA ASP A 273 -8.11 -5.65 -7.18
C ASP A 273 -8.45 -4.24 -7.71
N PRO A 274 -8.54 -3.20 -6.85
CA PRO A 274 -8.86 -1.83 -7.26
C PRO A 274 -7.88 -1.25 -8.29
N MET A 275 -6.59 -1.58 -8.22
CA MET A 275 -5.57 -1.10 -9.14
C MET A 275 -5.74 -1.75 -10.53
N ALA A 276 -6.21 -3.00 -10.57
CA ALA A 276 -6.48 -3.69 -11.83
C ALA A 276 -7.67 -3.05 -12.57
N TYR A 277 -8.74 -2.74 -11.84
CA TYR A 277 -9.86 -1.95 -12.36
C TYR A 277 -9.38 -0.58 -12.87
N PHE A 278 -8.58 0.15 -12.09
CA PHE A 278 -8.07 1.46 -12.50
C PHE A 278 -7.25 1.39 -13.79
N ASN A 279 -6.32 0.43 -13.89
CA ASN A 279 -5.49 0.25 -15.08
C ASN A 279 -6.29 -0.22 -16.30
N LEU A 280 -7.33 -1.04 -16.13
CA LEU A 280 -8.26 -1.38 -17.21
C LEU A 280 -8.99 -0.15 -17.74
N ALA A 281 -9.47 0.72 -16.85
CA ALA A 281 -10.11 1.96 -17.26
C ALA A 281 -9.13 2.84 -18.06
N ARG A 282 -7.92 3.08 -17.55
CA ARG A 282 -6.89 3.87 -18.25
C ARG A 282 -6.53 3.28 -19.62
N LEU A 283 -6.39 1.95 -19.71
CA LEU A 283 -6.11 1.26 -20.96
C LEU A 283 -7.25 1.40 -21.97
N ASP A 284 -8.50 1.25 -21.53
CA ASP A 284 -9.69 1.44 -22.37
C ASP A 284 -9.77 2.88 -22.92
N LYS A 285 -9.58 3.88 -22.06
CA LYS A 285 -9.52 5.30 -22.46
C LYS A 285 -8.39 5.56 -23.45
N PHE A 286 -7.22 4.95 -23.25
CA PHE A 286 -6.10 5.06 -24.18
C PHE A 286 -6.42 4.45 -25.56
N MET A 287 -6.96 3.21 -25.58
CA MET A 287 -7.28 2.50 -26.84
C MET A 287 -8.39 3.17 -27.65
N THR A 288 -9.26 3.95 -27.00
CA THR A 288 -10.32 4.71 -27.66
C THR A 288 -9.93 6.15 -28.03
N GLY A 289 -8.64 6.50 -27.92
CA GLY A 289 -8.16 7.84 -28.27
C GLY A 289 -8.59 8.93 -27.29
N GLY A 290 -8.78 8.57 -26.02
CA GLY A 290 -9.15 9.49 -24.95
C GLY A 290 -10.66 9.54 -24.64
N GLN A 291 -11.48 8.77 -25.35
CA GLN A 291 -12.93 8.75 -25.13
C GLN A 291 -13.31 7.95 -23.88
N TYR A 292 -14.36 8.40 -23.18
CA TYR A 292 -14.93 7.68 -22.05
C TYR A 292 -15.93 6.64 -22.54
N THR A 293 -15.67 5.35 -22.29
CA THR A 293 -16.61 4.27 -22.62
C THR A 293 -17.39 3.78 -21.39
N HIS A 294 -18.39 2.94 -21.60
CA HIS A 294 -19.07 2.24 -20.51
C HIS A 294 -18.13 1.30 -19.72
N ASP A 295 -17.16 0.68 -20.39
CA ASP A 295 -16.19 -0.19 -19.71
C ASP A 295 -15.20 0.65 -18.88
N TRP A 296 -14.79 1.82 -19.37
CA TRP A 296 -14.09 2.82 -18.56
C TRP A 296 -14.90 3.19 -17.31
N LEU A 297 -16.15 3.61 -17.49
CA LEU A 297 -17.00 4.09 -16.38
C LEU A 297 -17.23 3.00 -15.32
N TYR A 298 -17.44 1.75 -15.75
CA TYR A 298 -17.56 0.62 -14.85
C TYR A 298 -16.30 0.39 -14.03
N ASN A 299 -15.16 0.28 -14.71
CA ASN A 299 -13.91 -0.05 -14.08
C ASN A 299 -13.43 1.08 -13.15
N ILE A 300 -13.51 2.34 -13.59
CA ILE A 300 -13.13 3.48 -12.76
C ILE A 300 -14.03 3.61 -11.51
N THR A 301 -15.34 3.35 -11.65
CA THR A 301 -16.28 3.37 -10.51
C THR A 301 -15.98 2.25 -9.53
N LYS A 302 -15.66 1.05 -10.02
CA LYS A 302 -15.25 -0.07 -9.17
C LYS A 302 -13.96 0.23 -8.42
N ALA A 303 -12.94 0.74 -9.11
CA ALA A 303 -11.70 1.16 -8.48
C ALA A 303 -11.94 2.22 -7.39
N ALA A 304 -12.71 3.26 -7.70
CA ALA A 304 -13.03 4.33 -6.77
C ALA A 304 -13.81 3.84 -5.54
N ALA A 305 -14.84 3.01 -5.75
CA ALA A 305 -15.64 2.43 -4.68
C ALA A 305 -14.83 1.49 -3.77
N SER A 306 -13.79 0.84 -4.32
CA SER A 306 -12.84 0.00 -3.59
C SER A 306 -11.71 0.80 -2.91
N GLY A 307 -11.80 2.14 -2.88
CA GLY A 307 -10.88 3.01 -2.13
C GLY A 307 -9.72 3.59 -2.95
N HIS A 308 -9.68 3.39 -4.28
CA HIS A 308 -8.62 3.97 -5.11
C HIS A 308 -8.83 5.48 -5.30
N PHE A 309 -8.05 6.30 -4.61
CA PHE A 309 -8.21 7.77 -4.56
C PHE A 309 -8.04 8.46 -5.93
N ILE A 310 -7.09 8.03 -6.77
CA ILE A 310 -6.93 8.60 -8.13
C ILE A 310 -8.16 8.27 -8.99
N ALA A 311 -8.71 7.06 -8.89
CA ALA A 311 -9.92 6.69 -9.59
C ALA A 311 -11.12 7.52 -9.14
N ALA A 312 -11.25 7.76 -7.83
CA ALA A 312 -12.27 8.65 -7.29
C ALA A 312 -12.10 10.09 -7.80
N PHE A 313 -10.88 10.60 -7.86
CA PHE A 313 -10.60 11.91 -8.44
C PHE A 313 -10.99 11.97 -9.94
N GLU A 314 -10.51 11.05 -10.77
CA GLU A 314 -10.84 11.01 -12.21
C GLU A 314 -12.34 10.86 -12.47
N LEU A 315 -13.04 10.08 -11.64
CA LEU A 315 -14.48 9.92 -11.71
C LEU A 315 -15.22 11.20 -11.30
N GLY A 316 -14.70 11.92 -10.31
CA GLY A 316 -15.19 13.22 -9.90
C GLY A 316 -15.08 14.25 -11.02
N GLU A 317 -13.90 14.35 -11.64
CA GLU A 317 -13.68 15.22 -12.80
C GLU A 317 -14.57 14.84 -13.98
N TYR A 318 -14.73 13.54 -14.25
CA TYR A 318 -15.61 13.06 -15.29
C TYR A 318 -17.05 13.54 -15.09
N TYR A 319 -17.62 13.38 -13.90
CA TYR A 319 -18.99 13.84 -13.66
C TYR A 319 -19.13 15.37 -13.70
N ALA A 320 -18.09 16.11 -13.30
CA ALA A 320 -18.13 17.56 -13.37
C ALA A 320 -18.05 18.09 -14.80
N ASN A 321 -17.35 17.38 -15.68
CA ASN A 321 -17.00 17.87 -17.01
C ASN A 321 -17.74 17.20 -18.16
N SER A 322 -18.32 16.01 -17.97
CA SER A 322 -19.04 15.31 -19.04
C SER A 322 -20.45 15.85 -19.27
N ALA A 323 -20.86 15.83 -20.54
CA ALA A 323 -22.27 15.96 -20.91
C ALA A 323 -23.10 14.81 -20.32
N ALA A 324 -24.42 14.97 -20.30
CA ALA A 324 -25.31 13.85 -19.99
C ALA A 324 -25.00 12.68 -20.95
N PRO A 325 -24.87 11.44 -20.47
CA PRO A 325 -24.64 10.31 -21.34
C PRO A 325 -25.80 10.22 -22.34
N SER A 326 -25.49 10.24 -23.63
CA SER A 326 -26.42 9.85 -24.69
C SER A 326 -26.82 8.38 -24.49
N GLU A 327 -27.99 7.96 -24.99
CA GLU A 327 -28.44 6.56 -24.89
C GLU A 327 -27.31 5.55 -25.17
N PRO A 328 -27.22 4.46 -24.38
CA PRO A 328 -26.02 3.66 -24.28
C PRO A 328 -25.61 3.11 -25.64
N GLN A 329 -24.43 3.52 -26.10
CA GLN A 329 -23.80 2.84 -27.23
C GLN A 329 -23.30 1.48 -26.73
N THR A 330 -23.48 0.42 -27.52
CA THR A 330 -23.06 -0.96 -27.18
C THR A 330 -21.65 -0.99 -26.56
N SER A 331 -21.48 -1.64 -25.41
CA SER A 331 -20.21 -1.67 -24.66
C SER A 331 -19.04 -2.20 -25.51
N PHE A 332 -17.80 -1.77 -25.24
CA PHE A 332 -16.63 -2.25 -25.98
C PHE A 332 -16.45 -3.77 -25.83
N LEU A 333 -16.77 -4.31 -24.65
CA LEU A 333 -16.82 -5.74 -24.43
C LEU A 333 -17.99 -6.46 -25.16
N ASP A 334 -19.10 -5.77 -25.45
CA ASP A 334 -20.14 -6.28 -26.38
C ASP A 334 -19.69 -6.22 -27.84
N LYS A 335 -18.89 -5.22 -28.24
CA LYS A 335 -18.20 -5.20 -29.54
C LYS A 335 -17.18 -6.34 -29.65
N LEU A 336 -16.57 -6.75 -28.53
CA LEU A 336 -15.70 -7.93 -28.41
C LEU A 336 -16.46 -9.26 -28.20
N LYS A 337 -17.80 -9.27 -27.99
CA LYS A 337 -18.56 -10.53 -27.90
C LYS A 337 -18.50 -11.35 -29.20
N GLY A 338 -18.20 -10.72 -30.35
CA GLY A 338 -17.86 -11.41 -31.60
C GLY A 338 -16.53 -12.20 -31.54
N PHE A 339 -15.68 -11.92 -30.56
CA PHE A 339 -14.42 -12.62 -30.28
C PHE A 339 -14.57 -13.67 -29.16
N GLY A 340 -15.60 -13.53 -28.30
CA GLY A 340 -15.82 -14.31 -27.08
C GLY A 340 -16.52 -15.66 -27.24
N SER A 341 -16.98 -16.04 -28.45
CA SER A 341 -17.31 -17.43 -28.74
C SER A 341 -16.07 -18.34 -28.81
N PHE A 342 -14.88 -17.80 -28.52
CA PHE A 342 -13.58 -18.46 -28.67
C PHE A 342 -12.97 -18.97 -27.36
N LEU A 343 -13.45 -18.58 -26.17
CA LEU A 343 -12.83 -18.99 -24.88
C LEU A 343 -13.83 -19.51 -23.82
N TRP A 344 -14.91 -20.15 -24.27
CA TRP A 344 -16.04 -20.66 -23.46
C TRP A 344 -15.68 -21.32 -22.11
N LYS A 345 -15.89 -20.55 -21.03
CA LYS A 345 -16.78 -20.78 -19.87
C LYS A 345 -16.69 -22.08 -19.04
N SER A 346 -16.62 -21.88 -17.71
CA SER A 346 -17.81 -21.96 -16.84
C SER A 346 -17.60 -21.33 -15.44
N ASN A 347 -18.61 -20.56 -15.00
CA ASN A 347 -18.86 -20.00 -13.66
C ASN A 347 -18.32 -18.60 -13.30
N LEU A 348 -18.88 -17.58 -13.95
CA LEU A 348 -19.11 -16.27 -13.31
C LEU A 348 -20.51 -15.79 -13.71
N ASN A 349 -21.49 -16.04 -12.85
CA ASN A 349 -22.86 -15.56 -13.00
C ASN A 349 -23.09 -14.35 -12.08
N LEU A 350 -22.43 -13.25 -12.41
CA LEU A 350 -22.85 -11.90 -12.06
C LEU A 350 -22.62 -11.11 -13.35
N ASN A 351 -23.65 -10.53 -13.94
CA ASN A 351 -23.50 -9.60 -15.06
C ASN A 351 -23.64 -8.16 -14.53
N PRO A 352 -22.63 -7.61 -13.83
CA PRO A 352 -22.67 -6.24 -13.32
C PRO A 352 -22.69 -5.20 -14.46
N LYS A 353 -22.46 -5.58 -15.72
CA LYS A 353 -22.62 -4.70 -16.87
C LYS A 353 -24.08 -4.28 -17.11
N ALA A 354 -25.05 -5.10 -16.69
CA ALA A 354 -26.45 -4.70 -16.70
C ALA A 354 -26.74 -3.54 -15.72
N ASN A 355 -25.90 -3.37 -14.68
CA ASN A 355 -26.03 -2.28 -13.71
C ASN A 355 -25.32 -0.97 -14.12
N ILE A 356 -24.49 -0.95 -15.16
CA ILE A 356 -23.87 0.29 -15.64
C ILE A 356 -24.94 1.27 -16.13
N HIS A 357 -26.01 0.76 -16.74
CA HIS A 357 -27.15 1.56 -17.15
C HIS A 357 -27.84 2.28 -15.97
N HIS A 358 -27.65 1.82 -14.72
CA HIS A 358 -28.10 2.57 -13.57
C HIS A 358 -27.22 3.80 -13.28
N HIS A 359 -25.90 3.74 -13.51
CA HIS A 359 -25.03 4.91 -13.35
C HIS A 359 -25.40 6.03 -14.33
N ASP A 360 -25.67 5.69 -15.59
CA ASP A 360 -26.14 6.65 -16.60
C ASP A 360 -27.50 7.26 -16.20
N ALA A 361 -28.38 6.48 -15.56
CA ALA A 361 -29.66 6.95 -15.05
C ALA A 361 -29.53 7.93 -13.86
N PHE A 362 -28.51 7.76 -12.99
CA PHE A 362 -28.28 8.64 -11.84
C PHE A 362 -27.63 9.99 -12.21
N ALA A 363 -26.96 10.06 -13.36
CA ALA A 363 -26.21 11.22 -13.85
C ALA A 363 -26.90 11.99 -14.99
N ASN A 364 -28.21 11.80 -15.18
CA ASN A 364 -28.93 12.37 -16.33
C ASN A 364 -29.15 13.89 -16.25
N LYS A 365 -29.14 14.48 -15.05
CA LYS A 365 -29.30 15.92 -14.83
C LYS A 365 -27.98 16.57 -14.38
N PRO A 366 -27.67 17.80 -14.84
CA PRO A 366 -26.45 18.51 -14.43
C PRO A 366 -26.29 18.61 -12.90
N GLU A 367 -27.38 18.87 -12.17
CA GLU A 367 -27.36 19.01 -10.71
C GLU A 367 -27.01 17.69 -10.00
N LEU A 368 -27.47 16.56 -10.54
CA LEU A 368 -27.14 15.24 -10.00
C LEU A 368 -25.69 14.87 -10.31
N ARG A 369 -25.21 15.19 -11.51
CA ARG A 369 -23.80 15.00 -11.88
C ARG A 369 -22.86 15.76 -10.97
N ILE A 370 -23.17 17.01 -10.68
CA ILE A 370 -22.31 17.83 -9.80
C ILE A 370 -22.33 17.32 -8.36
N LYS A 371 -23.46 16.80 -7.88
CA LYS A 371 -23.50 16.10 -6.58
C LYS A 371 -22.63 14.84 -6.57
N LEU A 372 -22.66 14.04 -7.65
CA LEU A 372 -21.80 12.86 -7.79
C LEU A 372 -20.32 13.26 -7.88
N ALA A 373 -19.99 14.29 -8.67
CA ALA A 373 -18.65 14.84 -8.78
C ALA A 373 -18.11 15.23 -7.39
N HIS A 374 -18.88 16.00 -6.63
CA HIS A 374 -18.55 16.38 -5.27
C HIS A 374 -18.31 15.17 -4.36
N GLN A 375 -19.17 14.14 -4.41
CA GLN A 375 -19.00 12.94 -3.58
C GLN A 375 -17.69 12.20 -3.87
N TRP A 376 -17.33 12.04 -5.14
CA TRP A 376 -16.11 11.35 -5.54
C TRP A 376 -14.84 12.17 -5.28
N LEU A 377 -14.88 13.48 -5.56
CA LEU A 377 -13.79 14.38 -5.20
C LEU A 377 -13.60 14.44 -3.67
N TRP A 378 -14.69 14.45 -2.91
CA TRP A 378 -14.64 14.34 -1.44
C TRP A 378 -13.99 13.02 -0.99
N ALA A 379 -14.37 11.89 -1.59
CA ALA A 379 -13.76 10.60 -1.27
C ALA A 379 -12.24 10.59 -1.52
N ALA A 380 -11.78 11.19 -2.63
CA ALA A 380 -10.36 11.36 -2.90
C ALA A 380 -9.67 12.31 -1.89
N SER A 381 -10.31 13.42 -1.55
CA SER A 381 -9.81 14.42 -0.60
C SER A 381 -9.71 13.87 0.83
N VAL A 382 -10.64 13.02 1.29
CA VAL A 382 -10.55 12.36 2.61
C VAL A 382 -9.37 11.40 2.70
N ASN A 383 -8.91 10.87 1.57
CA ASN A 383 -7.65 10.13 1.50
C ASN A 383 -6.43 11.06 1.36
N TYR A 384 -6.58 12.38 1.52
CA TYR A 384 -5.50 13.38 1.45
C TYR A 384 -4.89 13.60 0.06
N TYR A 385 -5.61 13.24 -1.02
CA TYR A 385 -5.17 13.53 -2.39
C TYR A 385 -5.40 15.01 -2.74
N LEU A 386 -4.35 15.83 -2.66
CA LEU A 386 -4.42 17.30 -2.79
C LEU A 386 -5.06 17.82 -4.08
N PRO A 387 -4.85 17.22 -5.28
CA PRO A 387 -5.55 17.66 -6.48
C PRO A 387 -7.09 17.62 -6.35
N ALA A 388 -7.62 16.67 -5.58
CA ALA A 388 -9.06 16.62 -5.32
C ALA A 388 -9.54 17.79 -4.44
N SER A 389 -8.72 18.26 -3.50
CA SER A 389 -9.05 19.45 -2.70
C SER A 389 -9.05 20.72 -3.56
N ILE A 390 -8.16 20.84 -4.56
CA ILE A 390 -8.21 21.92 -5.56
C ILE A 390 -9.52 21.87 -6.34
N ALA A 391 -9.85 20.73 -6.95
CA ALA A 391 -11.07 20.58 -7.73
C ALA A 391 -12.35 20.80 -6.91
N LEU A 392 -12.37 20.42 -5.62
CA LEU A 392 -13.46 20.76 -4.70
C LEU A 392 -13.57 22.27 -4.46
N ALA A 393 -12.44 22.97 -4.30
CA ALA A 393 -12.45 24.40 -4.13
C ALA A 393 -13.03 25.11 -5.36
N GLU A 394 -12.58 24.72 -6.55
CA GLU A 394 -13.13 25.22 -7.82
C GLU A 394 -14.63 24.94 -7.92
N LEU A 395 -15.07 23.72 -7.59
CA LEU A 395 -16.48 23.34 -7.60
C LEU A 395 -17.32 24.18 -6.62
N HIS A 396 -16.78 24.53 -5.47
CA HIS A 396 -17.44 25.37 -4.47
C HIS A 396 -17.43 26.87 -4.85
N LEU A 397 -16.51 27.31 -5.70
CA LEU A 397 -16.44 28.69 -6.20
C LEU A 397 -17.18 28.92 -7.50
N GLN A 398 -17.52 27.85 -8.20
CA GLN A 398 -18.26 27.93 -9.44
C GLN A 398 -19.73 28.31 -9.14
N GLN A 399 -20.15 29.54 -9.42
CA GLN A 399 -21.53 29.98 -9.12
C GLN A 399 -22.59 29.27 -9.99
N PHE A 400 -22.22 28.92 -11.23
CA PHE A 400 -23.09 28.19 -12.15
C PHE A 400 -22.48 26.88 -12.63
N ILE A 401 -23.27 25.82 -12.62
CA ILE A 401 -22.95 24.55 -13.28
C ILE A 401 -23.48 24.56 -14.70
N TYR A 402 -22.90 23.70 -15.52
CA TYR A 402 -23.22 23.62 -16.94
C TYR A 402 -23.56 22.19 -17.34
N PRO A 403 -24.35 22.00 -18.42
CA PRO A 403 -24.62 20.68 -18.95
C PRO A 403 -23.36 19.89 -19.29
N GLU A 404 -22.30 20.56 -19.72
CA GLU A 404 -21.00 19.99 -20.04
C GLU A 404 -19.88 20.96 -19.58
N GLY A 405 -18.76 20.39 -19.12
CA GLY A 405 -17.52 21.12 -18.86
C GLY A 405 -17.51 22.06 -17.66
N THR A 406 -18.20 21.74 -16.56
CA THR A 406 -18.36 22.69 -15.43
C THR A 406 -17.02 23.14 -14.83
N LEU A 407 -16.07 22.23 -14.58
CA LEU A 407 -14.75 22.61 -14.05
C LEU A 407 -13.78 23.08 -15.13
N THR A 408 -14.04 22.76 -16.40
CA THR A 408 -13.22 23.27 -17.52
C THR A 408 -13.53 24.70 -17.91
N LYS A 409 -14.69 25.24 -17.49
CA LYS A 409 -15.02 26.66 -17.71
C LYS A 409 -14.24 27.54 -16.74
N GLN A 410 -13.94 28.75 -17.19
CA GLN A 410 -13.34 29.76 -16.32
C GLN A 410 -14.25 30.00 -15.11
N LEU A 411 -13.65 30.12 -13.93
CA LEU A 411 -14.37 30.38 -12.68
C LEU A 411 -15.24 31.63 -12.82
N ASP A 412 -16.55 31.42 -12.81
CA ASP A 412 -17.53 32.51 -12.74
C ASP A 412 -17.87 32.76 -11.28
N LEU A 413 -17.08 33.65 -10.70
CA LEU A 413 -17.09 33.95 -9.28
C LEU A 413 -18.29 34.85 -8.93
N PHE A 414 -18.57 35.86 -9.74
CA PHE A 414 -19.58 36.88 -9.41
C PHE A 414 -20.92 36.67 -10.10
N GLY A 415 -21.02 35.63 -10.92
CA GLY A 415 -22.28 35.22 -11.54
C GLY A 415 -22.62 36.04 -12.77
N ASP A 416 -21.59 36.45 -13.50
CA ASP A 416 -21.71 37.30 -14.69
C ASP A 416 -21.95 36.47 -15.98
N SER A 417 -22.11 35.13 -15.85
CA SER A 417 -22.36 34.26 -16.99
C SER A 417 -23.58 34.71 -17.79
N THR A 418 -23.34 34.98 -19.07
CA THR A 418 -24.38 35.26 -20.07
C THR A 418 -24.85 33.99 -20.79
N ASP A 419 -24.34 32.82 -20.38
CA ASP A 419 -24.69 31.55 -20.98
C ASP A 419 -26.12 31.14 -20.60
N PRO A 420 -27.04 31.01 -21.56
CA PRO A 420 -28.43 30.66 -21.29
C PRO A 420 -28.60 29.24 -20.72
N THR A 421 -27.56 28.40 -20.78
CA THR A 421 -27.55 27.03 -20.24
C THR A 421 -27.00 26.95 -18.81
N ALA A 422 -26.56 28.07 -18.23
CA ALA A 422 -26.06 28.15 -16.87
C ALA A 422 -27.17 27.80 -15.85
N ILE A 423 -26.84 26.91 -14.91
CA ILE A 423 -27.74 26.50 -13.82
C ILE A 423 -27.07 26.88 -12.51
N VAL A 424 -27.80 27.48 -11.56
CA VAL A 424 -27.24 27.87 -10.26
C VAL A 424 -26.64 26.64 -9.55
N ASN A 425 -25.38 26.73 -9.15
CA ASN A 425 -24.69 25.64 -8.47
C ASN A 425 -25.20 25.50 -7.03
N PRO A 426 -25.85 24.37 -6.66
CA PRO A 426 -26.32 24.17 -5.28
C PRO A 426 -25.19 23.96 -4.27
N LEU A 427 -23.94 23.78 -4.74
CA LEU A 427 -22.76 23.56 -3.91
C LEU A 427 -21.89 24.80 -3.75
N PHE A 428 -22.27 25.95 -4.33
CA PHE A 428 -21.53 27.20 -4.21
C PHE A 428 -21.42 27.60 -2.74
N ASP A 429 -20.19 27.65 -2.22
CA ASP A 429 -19.88 27.91 -0.82
C ASP A 429 -18.42 28.37 -0.68
N PRO A 430 -18.15 29.69 -0.73
CA PRO A 430 -16.80 30.23 -0.64
C PRO A 430 -16.05 29.85 0.65
N ARG A 431 -16.75 29.54 1.75
CA ARG A 431 -16.11 29.11 3.00
C ARG A 431 -15.54 27.70 2.90
N LYS A 432 -16.29 26.78 2.30
CA LYS A 432 -15.78 25.43 2.01
C LYS A 432 -14.62 25.46 1.04
N ALA A 433 -14.69 26.32 0.02
CA ALA A 433 -13.56 26.52 -0.90
C ALA A 433 -12.32 27.02 -0.15
N GLN A 434 -12.48 28.02 0.72
CA GLN A 434 -11.41 28.54 1.58
C GLN A 434 -10.76 27.45 2.43
N ALA A 435 -11.56 26.56 3.03
CA ALA A 435 -11.05 25.46 3.85
C ALA A 435 -10.22 24.48 3.01
N ARG A 436 -10.66 24.16 1.78
CA ARG A 436 -9.93 23.27 0.86
C ARG A 436 -8.62 23.87 0.37
N LEU A 437 -8.60 25.16 0.03
CA LEU A 437 -7.38 25.85 -0.37
C LEU A 437 -6.39 25.97 0.78
N THR A 438 -6.89 26.18 2.00
CA THR A 438 -6.09 26.21 3.23
C THR A 438 -5.50 24.83 3.55
N GLU A 439 -6.25 23.75 3.37
CA GLU A 439 -5.74 22.38 3.46
C GLU A 439 -4.55 22.16 2.52
N VAL A 440 -4.66 22.56 1.24
CA VAL A 440 -3.56 22.42 0.26
C VAL A 440 -2.33 23.21 0.67
N LEU A 441 -2.47 24.47 1.08
CA LEU A 441 -1.32 25.27 1.51
C LEU A 441 -0.66 24.72 2.79
N THR A 442 -1.47 24.26 3.74
CA THR A 442 -0.97 23.61 4.96
C THR A 442 -0.16 22.37 4.60
N ALA A 443 -0.67 21.53 3.71
CA ALA A 443 0.02 20.35 3.21
C ALA A 443 1.37 20.68 2.59
N CYS A 444 1.39 21.65 1.66
CA CYS A 444 2.61 22.05 0.96
C CYS A 444 3.67 22.55 1.94
N GLN A 445 3.29 23.36 2.94
CA GLN A 445 4.20 23.86 3.97
C GLN A 445 4.70 22.72 4.88
N THR A 446 3.81 21.90 5.41
CA THR A 446 4.16 20.81 6.34
C THR A 446 5.04 19.76 5.66
N ILE A 447 4.72 19.35 4.43
CA ILE A 447 5.52 18.36 3.69
C ILE A 447 6.90 18.92 3.35
N THR A 448 6.97 20.18 2.89
CA THR A 448 8.26 20.84 2.59
C THR A 448 9.11 20.96 3.83
N GLU A 449 8.51 21.36 4.96
CA GLU A 449 9.23 21.47 6.23
C GLU A 449 9.69 20.11 6.74
N ALA A 450 8.81 19.11 6.72
CA ALA A 450 9.13 17.74 7.09
C ALA A 450 10.33 17.23 6.28
N LYS A 451 10.35 17.48 4.96
CA LYS A 451 11.46 17.09 4.07
C LYS A 451 12.76 17.83 4.39
N ARG A 452 12.67 19.08 4.84
CA ARG A 452 13.82 19.92 5.23
C ARG A 452 14.44 19.49 6.55
N VAL A 453 13.62 19.20 7.57
CA VAL A 453 14.11 18.96 8.94
C VAL A 453 14.39 17.50 9.24
N SER A 454 13.76 16.57 8.52
CA SER A 454 13.87 15.15 8.83
C SER A 454 15.21 14.58 8.38
N THR A 455 15.87 13.87 9.29
CA THR A 455 17.14 13.18 9.05
C THR A 455 16.94 11.74 8.58
N THR A 456 15.75 11.19 8.80
CA THR A 456 15.37 9.82 8.43
C THR A 456 14.02 9.79 7.73
N ASN A 457 13.79 8.79 6.88
CA ASN A 457 12.50 8.60 6.22
C ASN A 457 11.35 8.38 7.23
N ALA A 458 11.62 7.69 8.35
CA ALA A 458 10.61 7.46 9.37
C ALA A 458 10.18 8.75 10.07
N GLU A 459 11.13 9.65 10.34
CA GLU A 459 10.87 10.99 10.89
C GLU A 459 10.10 11.86 9.89
N TYR A 460 10.47 11.78 8.60
CA TYR A 460 9.77 12.46 7.51
C TYR A 460 8.31 12.03 7.44
N LEU A 461 8.06 10.71 7.33
CA LEU A 461 6.69 10.16 7.30
C LEU A 461 5.92 10.53 8.57
N HIS A 462 6.54 10.54 9.74
CA HIS A 462 5.84 10.94 10.96
C HIS A 462 5.43 12.42 10.94
N THR A 463 6.33 13.30 10.50
CA THR A 463 6.13 14.77 10.49
C THR A 463 5.19 15.22 9.37
N ALA A 464 5.17 14.50 8.25
CA ALA A 464 4.29 14.75 7.11
C ALA A 464 2.85 14.23 7.28
N ARG A 465 2.45 13.81 8.50
CA ARG A 465 1.07 13.39 8.76
C ARG A 465 0.11 14.60 8.67
N PRO A 466 -1.13 14.39 8.18
CA PRO A 466 -1.73 13.10 7.84
C PRO A 466 -1.43 12.58 6.42
N TRP A 467 -0.80 13.38 5.54
CA TRP A 467 -0.57 13.02 4.14
C TRP A 467 0.31 11.78 3.92
N SER A 468 1.08 11.40 4.94
CA SER A 468 1.90 10.18 4.96
C SER A 468 1.20 8.92 5.48
N TYR A 469 -0.11 8.97 5.81
CA TYR A 469 -0.85 7.75 6.17
C TYR A 469 -0.90 6.75 5.00
N HIS A 470 -0.89 7.28 3.78
CA HIS A 470 -0.82 6.54 2.52
C HIS A 470 0.47 6.94 1.82
N ALA A 471 1.48 6.06 1.81
CA ALA A 471 2.79 6.36 1.24
C ALA A 471 2.69 6.69 -0.25
N GLU A 472 1.82 5.96 -0.96
CA GLU A 472 1.50 6.13 -2.37
C GLU A 472 0.90 7.52 -2.69
N ILE A 473 0.17 8.13 -1.76
CA ILE A 473 -0.39 9.47 -1.92
C ILE A 473 0.70 10.51 -1.75
N LEU A 474 1.53 10.33 -0.71
CA LEU A 474 2.67 11.22 -0.47
C LEU A 474 3.64 11.20 -1.65
N GLU A 475 3.99 10.01 -2.16
CA GLU A 475 4.83 9.83 -3.35
C GLU A 475 4.25 10.56 -4.58
N ALA A 476 2.93 10.50 -4.77
CA ALA A 476 2.26 11.17 -5.89
C ALA A 476 2.31 12.70 -5.80
N ILE A 477 2.36 13.29 -4.59
CA ILE A 477 2.32 14.75 -4.38
C ILE A 477 3.67 15.37 -4.02
N GLU A 478 4.65 14.61 -3.51
CA GLU A 478 5.89 15.16 -2.93
C GLU A 478 6.94 15.64 -3.93
N GLY A 479 6.68 15.46 -5.23
CA GLY A 479 7.48 16.04 -6.30
C GLY A 479 7.63 17.55 -6.09
N LYS A 480 8.85 18.08 -6.15
CA LYS A 480 9.09 19.51 -5.88
C LYS A 480 8.29 20.40 -6.82
N GLU A 481 8.20 20.01 -8.09
CA GLU A 481 7.38 20.68 -9.11
C GLU A 481 5.89 20.55 -8.74
N THR A 482 5.43 19.34 -8.43
CA THR A 482 4.03 19.08 -8.02
C THR A 482 3.58 19.91 -6.81
N LEU A 483 4.37 19.98 -5.73
CA LEU A 483 4.02 20.78 -4.54
C LEU A 483 4.00 22.28 -4.85
N GLN A 484 4.92 22.75 -5.69
CA GLN A 484 4.96 24.14 -6.10
C GLN A 484 3.76 24.48 -6.97
N ASP A 485 3.42 23.62 -7.93
CA ASP A 485 2.26 23.78 -8.82
C ASP A 485 0.95 23.79 -8.02
N LEU A 486 0.78 22.85 -7.08
CA LEU A 486 -0.41 22.81 -6.20
C LEU A 486 -0.53 24.07 -5.34
N LYS A 487 0.59 24.55 -4.81
CA LYS A 487 0.64 25.81 -4.06
C LYS A 487 0.26 27.00 -4.93
N GLU A 488 0.85 27.13 -6.11
CA GLU A 488 0.59 28.22 -7.05
C GLU A 488 -0.86 28.21 -7.53
N GLN A 489 -1.41 27.04 -7.85
CA GLN A 489 -2.83 26.88 -8.20
C GLN A 489 -3.73 27.33 -7.05
N ALA A 490 -3.45 26.89 -5.81
CA ALA A 490 -4.26 27.29 -4.66
C ALA A 490 -4.21 28.81 -4.42
N GLU A 491 -3.02 29.41 -4.53
CA GLU A 491 -2.84 30.86 -4.40
C GLU A 491 -3.53 31.64 -5.51
N MET A 492 -3.45 31.16 -6.76
CA MET A 492 -4.09 31.77 -7.91
C MET A 492 -5.61 31.77 -7.77
N ILE A 493 -6.19 30.63 -7.38
CA ILE A 493 -7.65 30.50 -7.15
C ILE A 493 -8.08 31.44 -6.01
N ALA A 494 -7.32 31.47 -4.91
CA ALA A 494 -7.63 32.35 -3.77
C ALA A 494 -7.53 33.84 -4.15
N ASP A 495 -6.50 34.22 -4.90
CA ASP A 495 -6.31 35.60 -5.37
C ASP A 495 -7.43 36.01 -6.34
N ALA A 496 -7.84 35.12 -7.25
CA ALA A 496 -8.94 35.36 -8.19
C ALA A 496 -10.30 35.51 -7.48
N ALA A 497 -10.57 34.68 -6.47
CA ALA A 497 -11.83 34.69 -5.71
C ALA A 497 -11.87 35.72 -4.56
N GLY A 498 -10.75 36.40 -4.28
CA GLY A 498 -10.62 37.29 -3.13
C GLY A 498 -10.82 36.56 -1.79
N ILE A 499 -10.12 35.45 -1.60
CA ILE A 499 -10.25 34.58 -0.42
C ILE A 499 -8.98 34.63 0.43
N ASP A 500 -9.14 34.97 1.70
CA ASP A 500 -8.06 34.86 2.67
C ASP A 500 -7.90 33.40 3.15
N LEU A 501 -6.66 32.92 3.16
CA LEU A 501 -6.32 31.56 3.56
C LEU A 501 -5.80 31.57 5.00
N TYR A 502 -6.61 31.03 5.89
CA TYR A 502 -6.37 30.97 7.32
C TYR A 502 -7.05 29.73 7.93
N SER A 503 -6.57 29.28 9.07
CA SER A 503 -7.10 28.10 9.75
C SER A 503 -8.55 28.30 10.18
N THR A 504 -9.43 27.40 9.75
CA THR A 504 -10.86 27.41 10.08
C THR A 504 -11.29 26.13 10.77
N ASP A 505 -12.46 26.13 11.39
CA ASP A 505 -13.08 24.93 11.94
C ASP A 505 -13.62 23.97 10.86
N GLU A 506 -13.67 24.42 9.61
CA GLU A 506 -14.08 23.61 8.46
C GLU A 506 -12.96 22.71 7.92
N LEU A 507 -11.71 22.88 8.40
CA LEU A 507 -10.60 22.01 8.05
C LEU A 507 -10.86 20.56 8.50
N PRO A 508 -10.47 19.55 7.69
CA PRO A 508 -10.56 18.15 8.09
C PRO A 508 -9.82 17.86 9.41
N ALA A 509 -10.34 16.91 10.17
CA ALA A 509 -9.72 16.48 11.41
C ALA A 509 -8.30 15.96 11.16
N GLY A 510 -7.35 16.38 12.00
CA GLY A 510 -5.94 16.01 11.90
C GLY A 510 -5.08 16.96 11.06
N ILE A 511 -5.67 17.89 10.30
CA ILE A 511 -4.91 18.91 9.58
C ILE A 511 -4.43 19.99 10.58
N PRO A 512 -3.13 20.33 10.62
CA PRO A 512 -2.60 21.36 11.50
C PRO A 512 -3.24 22.73 11.26
N ARG A 513 -3.55 23.45 12.34
CA ARG A 513 -4.07 24.84 12.29
C ARG A 513 -2.91 25.82 12.42
N LEU A 514 -2.39 26.28 11.30
CA LEU A 514 -1.21 27.17 11.22
C LEU A 514 -1.54 28.67 11.35
N GLY A 515 -2.78 29.04 11.71
CA GLY A 515 -3.22 30.44 11.78
C GLY A 515 -3.42 31.03 10.40
N ILE A 516 -2.92 32.24 10.15
CA ILE A 516 -3.02 32.93 8.85
C ILE A 516 -1.90 32.44 7.94
N LEU A 517 -2.27 31.86 6.79
CA LEU A 517 -1.30 31.40 5.79
C LEU A 517 -1.03 32.48 4.75
N ARG A 518 -2.09 33.12 4.26
CA ARG A 518 -1.99 34.12 3.18
C ARG A 518 -3.24 35.00 3.13
N LEU A 519 -3.04 36.29 2.87
CA LEU A 519 -4.10 37.21 2.45
C LEU A 519 -4.14 37.29 0.93
N HIS A 520 -5.34 37.38 0.34
CA HIS A 520 -5.47 37.55 -1.11
C HIS A 520 -4.93 38.92 -1.56
N LYS A 521 -4.52 39.03 -2.83
CA LYS A 521 -3.90 40.26 -3.41
C LYS A 521 -4.89 41.34 -3.89
N GLY A 522 -6.19 41.07 -3.85
CA GLY A 522 -7.25 41.97 -4.32
C GLY A 522 -7.55 43.15 -3.39
N THR A 523 -8.49 44.01 -3.83
CA THR A 523 -9.00 45.12 -3.02
C THR A 523 -9.83 44.58 -1.85
N ARG A 524 -9.54 45.04 -0.64
CA ARG A 524 -10.29 44.63 0.56
C ARG A 524 -11.73 45.11 0.51
N GLY A 525 -12.64 44.22 0.90
CA GLY A 525 -14.09 44.40 0.85
C GLY A 525 -14.73 43.94 -0.46
N GLU A 526 -13.93 43.54 -1.46
CA GLU A 526 -14.42 43.03 -2.75
C GLU A 526 -14.31 41.50 -2.84
N GLY A 527 -13.57 40.86 -1.92
CA GLY A 527 -13.35 39.42 -1.91
C GLY A 527 -14.52 38.61 -1.33
N MET A 528 -14.65 37.35 -1.78
CA MET A 528 -15.73 36.46 -1.35
C MET A 528 -15.63 35.99 0.09
N CYS A 529 -14.41 35.82 0.59
CA CYS A 529 -14.17 35.26 1.92
C CYS A 529 -12.97 35.93 2.56
N GLU A 530 -13.19 37.15 3.04
CA GLU A 530 -12.20 37.96 3.71
C GLU A 530 -12.23 37.80 5.23
N MET A 531 -11.05 37.80 5.85
CA MET A 531 -10.96 38.01 7.29
C MET A 531 -11.48 39.42 7.66
N PRO A 532 -12.24 39.55 8.77
CA PRO A 532 -12.67 40.85 9.25
C PRO A 532 -11.47 41.70 9.68
N SER A 533 -11.53 43.00 9.40
CA SER A 533 -10.43 43.96 9.57
C SER A 533 -9.88 44.01 11.00
N SER A 534 -10.70 43.72 12.00
CA SER A 534 -10.33 43.72 13.42
C SER A 534 -9.41 42.56 13.83
N THR A 535 -9.44 41.44 13.10
CA THR A 535 -8.59 40.27 13.38
C THR A 535 -7.19 40.41 12.79
N LYS A 536 -7.02 41.31 11.81
CA LYS A 536 -5.74 41.58 11.14
C LYS A 536 -4.70 42.16 12.09
N GLU A 537 -5.10 43.13 12.92
CA GLU A 537 -4.19 43.77 13.89
C GLU A 537 -3.67 42.75 14.91
N GLN A 538 -4.54 41.84 15.37
CA GLN A 538 -4.17 40.80 16.32
C GLN A 538 -3.31 39.70 15.68
N GLY A 539 -3.58 39.33 14.42
CA GLY A 539 -2.81 38.33 13.68
C GLY A 539 -1.41 38.80 13.28
N GLU A 540 -1.26 40.05 12.81
CA GLU A 540 0.04 40.65 12.50
C GLU A 540 0.88 40.84 13.77
N GLU A 541 0.26 41.16 14.91
CA GLU A 541 0.95 41.25 16.20
C GLU A 541 1.38 39.87 16.73
N ALA A 542 0.60 38.82 16.48
CA ALA A 542 0.96 37.44 16.83
C ALA A 542 2.08 36.89 15.92
N ALA A 543 2.00 37.10 14.60
CA ALA A 543 3.02 36.67 13.65
C ALA A 543 4.38 37.34 13.90
N LYS A 544 4.38 38.63 14.29
CA LYS A 544 5.58 39.34 14.74
C LYS A 544 6.19 38.82 16.06
N ARG A 545 5.41 38.08 16.86
CA ARG A 545 5.89 37.47 18.12
C ARG A 545 6.37 36.03 17.94
N SER A 546 6.06 35.38 16.82
CA SER A 546 6.37 33.97 16.56
C SER A 546 7.47 33.72 15.51
N GLY A 547 7.84 34.72 14.72
CA GLY A 547 9.05 34.73 13.90
C GLY A 547 10.22 35.35 14.65
#